data_AF-D6SNQ4-F1
#
_entry.id   AF-D6SNQ4-F1
#
_cell.length_a   1.000
_cell.length_b   1.000
_cell.length_c   1.000
_cell.angle_alpha   90.00
_cell.angle_beta   90.00
_cell.angle_gamma   90.00
#
_symmetry.space_group_name_H-M   'P 1'
#
loop_
_entity.id
_entity.type
_entity.pdbx_description
1 polymer ?
#
loop_
_entity_poly.entity_id
_entity_poly.type
_entity_poly.pdbx_seq_one_letter_code
_entity_poly.pdbx_strand_id
1 'polypeptide(L)'
;MGTGSSGTHLSQKMRCFKHKMMLKWVLECLSPAFLKSAKQIHAFDAWERHLEEVLKLPFEAVVSEFQEKGLLQQVDKVKVHGFEGWDNLYGIIVSIRAGRRKYAVPLCDLEVIDRTSSNYQPVKDYAVWFANR
;
A
#
# COMPACT_ATOMS: atom_id res chain seq x y z
N MET A 1 -26.16 -57.67 -29.95
CA MET A 1 -25.56 -57.50 -28.61
C MET A 1 -24.85 -56.15 -28.60
N GLY A 2 -25.49 -55.10 -28.10
CA GLY A 2 -24.90 -53.76 -28.00
C GLY A 2 -25.03 -53.30 -26.56
N THR A 3 -23.98 -53.46 -25.76
CA THR A 3 -23.92 -52.99 -24.38
C THR A 3 -23.55 -51.52 -24.36
N GLY A 4 -24.29 -50.77 -23.54
CA GLY A 4 -24.26 -49.32 -23.49
C GLY A 4 -22.95 -48.74 -22.97
N SER A 5 -22.58 -47.60 -23.54
CA SER A 5 -21.64 -46.65 -22.96
C SER A 5 -22.15 -45.25 -23.28
N SER A 6 -23.12 -44.78 -22.51
CA SER A 6 -23.65 -43.41 -22.63
C SER A 6 -23.85 -42.70 -21.28
N GLY A 7 -23.56 -43.38 -20.17
CA GLY A 7 -23.73 -42.81 -18.82
C GLY A 7 -22.56 -41.96 -18.31
N THR A 8 -21.36 -42.10 -18.88
CA THR A 8 -20.14 -41.46 -18.34
C THR A 8 -19.87 -40.06 -18.93
N HIS A 9 -20.26 -39.82 -20.18
CA HIS A 9 -19.93 -38.59 -20.89
C HIS A 9 -20.78 -37.37 -20.45
N LEU A 10 -22.08 -37.56 -20.18
CA LEU A 10 -22.97 -36.49 -19.68
C LEU A 10 -22.63 -36.08 -18.24
N SER A 11 -22.23 -37.05 -17.40
CA SER A 11 -21.84 -36.82 -16.00
C SER A 11 -20.52 -36.05 -15.86
N GLN A 12 -19.60 -36.21 -16.81
CA GLN A 12 -18.33 -35.46 -16.84
C GLN A 12 -18.54 -34.03 -17.38
N LYS A 13 -19.41 -33.86 -18.38
CA LYS A 13 -19.77 -32.54 -18.95
C LYS A 13 -20.49 -31.66 -17.93
N MET A 14 -21.43 -32.21 -17.15
CA MET A 14 -22.14 -31.49 -16.08
C MET A 14 -21.22 -31.11 -14.90
N ARG A 15 -20.23 -31.95 -14.56
CA ARG A 15 -19.22 -31.62 -13.55
C ARG A 15 -18.32 -30.46 -13.99
N CYS A 16 -17.86 -30.47 -15.24
CA CYS A 16 -17.11 -29.34 -15.81
C CYS A 16 -17.95 -28.07 -15.96
N PHE A 17 -19.24 -28.19 -16.27
CA PHE A 17 -20.15 -27.03 -16.39
C PHE A 17 -20.39 -26.38 -15.03
N LYS A 18 -20.63 -27.18 -13.98
CA LYS A 18 -20.72 -26.67 -12.60
C LYS A 18 -19.42 -26.03 -12.14
N HIS A 19 -18.27 -26.63 -12.44
CA HIS A 19 -16.95 -26.08 -12.07
C HIS A 19 -16.62 -24.78 -12.81
N LYS A 20 -16.92 -24.69 -14.12
CA LYS A 20 -16.77 -23.45 -14.91
C LYS A 20 -17.74 -22.36 -14.45
N MET A 21 -18.98 -22.70 -14.08
CA MET A 21 -19.92 -21.75 -13.47
C MET A 21 -19.43 -21.30 -12.09
N MET A 22 -18.87 -22.20 -11.27
CA MET A 22 -18.37 -21.86 -9.94
C MET A 22 -17.17 -20.93 -10.00
N LEU A 23 -16.21 -21.17 -10.91
CA LEU A 23 -15.06 -20.29 -11.10
C LEU A 23 -15.47 -18.94 -11.69
N LYS A 24 -16.45 -18.92 -12.60
CA LYS A 24 -17.01 -17.69 -13.15
C LYS A 24 -17.79 -16.89 -12.10
N TRP A 25 -18.56 -17.56 -11.24
CA TRP A 25 -19.23 -16.96 -10.08
C TRP A 25 -18.23 -16.48 -9.03
N VAL A 26 -17.14 -17.20 -8.75
CA VAL A 26 -16.09 -16.74 -7.81
C VAL A 26 -15.45 -15.45 -8.34
N LEU A 27 -15.14 -15.37 -9.64
CA LEU A 27 -14.64 -14.15 -10.28
C LEU A 27 -15.66 -13.00 -10.32
N GLU A 28 -16.95 -13.30 -10.53
CA GLU A 28 -18.06 -12.32 -10.51
C GLU A 28 -18.48 -11.91 -9.08
N CYS A 29 -18.19 -12.74 -8.07
CA CYS A 29 -18.44 -12.50 -6.64
C CYS A 29 -17.28 -11.81 -5.91
N LEU A 30 -16.07 -11.74 -6.50
CA LEU A 30 -15.06 -10.80 -6.03
C LEU A 30 -15.63 -9.40 -6.25
N SER A 31 -16.17 -8.81 -5.19
CA SER A 31 -16.81 -7.52 -5.31
C SER A 31 -15.82 -6.51 -5.90
N PRO A 32 -16.29 -5.51 -6.67
CA PRO A 32 -15.43 -4.43 -7.13
C PRO A 32 -14.62 -3.77 -5.99
N ALA A 33 -15.17 -3.76 -4.78
CA ALA A 33 -14.45 -3.29 -3.59
C ALA A 33 -13.29 -4.21 -3.17
N PHE A 34 -13.42 -5.54 -3.33
CA PHE A 34 -12.34 -6.50 -3.09
C PHE A 34 -11.21 -6.39 -4.13
N LEU A 35 -11.55 -6.22 -5.41
CA LEU A 35 -10.54 -5.99 -6.45
C LEU A 35 -9.86 -4.63 -6.28
N LYS A 36 -10.62 -3.60 -5.88
CA LYS A 36 -10.07 -2.27 -5.58
C LYS A 36 -9.12 -2.32 -4.38
N SER A 37 -9.47 -3.01 -3.30
CA SER A 37 -8.59 -3.15 -2.13
C SER A 37 -7.32 -3.94 -2.47
N ALA A 38 -7.43 -5.04 -3.21
CA ALA A 38 -6.26 -5.80 -3.65
C ALA A 38 -5.28 -4.95 -4.50
N LYS A 39 -5.80 -4.12 -5.41
CA LYS A 39 -4.97 -3.20 -6.21
C LYS A 39 -4.25 -2.15 -5.35
N GLN A 40 -4.90 -1.64 -4.30
CA GLN A 40 -4.30 -0.67 -3.38
C GLN A 40 -3.19 -1.29 -2.52
N ILE A 41 -3.39 -2.52 -2.03
CA ILE A 41 -2.38 -3.27 -1.27
C ILE A 41 -1.08 -3.40 -2.09
N HIS A 42 -1.19 -3.84 -3.35
CA HIS A 42 -0.02 -3.99 -4.22
C HIS A 42 0.69 -2.67 -4.53
N ALA A 43 -0.04 -1.55 -4.54
CA ALA A 43 0.56 -0.24 -4.79
C ALA A 43 1.40 0.23 -3.60
N PHE A 44 0.91 0.08 -2.37
CA PHE A 44 1.70 0.45 -1.18
C PHE A 44 2.91 -0.45 -0.99
N ASP A 45 2.77 -1.77 -1.18
CA ASP A 45 3.91 -2.69 -1.12
C ASP A 45 5.00 -2.34 -2.15
N ALA A 46 4.60 -1.88 -3.34
CA ALA A 46 5.55 -1.48 -4.37
C ALA A 46 6.25 -0.16 -4.01
N TRP A 47 5.50 0.82 -3.49
CA TRP A 47 6.06 2.09 -3.03
C TRP A 47 6.98 1.92 -1.83
N GLU A 48 6.59 1.13 -0.83
CA GLU A 48 7.40 0.85 0.36
C GLU A 48 8.73 0.22 -0.04
N ARG A 49 8.72 -0.86 -0.82
CA ARG A 49 9.95 -1.50 -1.32
C ARG A 49 10.84 -0.53 -2.10
N HIS A 50 10.25 0.25 -2.99
CA HIS A 50 11.01 1.24 -3.75
C HIS A 50 11.67 2.28 -2.85
N LEU A 51 10.93 2.80 -1.87
CA LEU A 51 11.41 3.81 -0.94
C LEU A 51 12.47 3.27 0.03
N GLU A 52 12.33 2.02 0.48
CA GLU A 52 13.36 1.33 1.26
C GLU A 52 14.70 1.22 0.50
N GLU A 53 14.65 1.03 -0.82
CA GLU A 53 15.85 0.94 -1.66
C GLU A 53 16.49 2.31 -1.93
N VAL A 54 15.70 3.36 -2.15
CA VAL A 54 16.23 4.66 -2.61
C VAL A 54 16.47 5.68 -1.49
N LEU A 55 15.73 5.60 -0.37
CA LEU A 55 15.87 6.55 0.72
C LEU A 55 17.08 6.21 1.59
N LYS A 56 17.95 7.20 1.79
CA LYS A 56 19.10 7.09 2.68
C LYS A 56 18.71 7.50 4.09
N LEU A 57 18.53 6.52 4.97
CA LEU A 57 18.23 6.75 6.38
C LEU A 57 19.52 6.90 7.22
N PRO A 58 19.51 7.70 8.30
CA PRO A 58 18.46 8.65 8.66
C PRO A 58 18.58 9.98 7.89
N PHE A 59 17.45 10.67 7.67
CA PHE A 59 17.44 12.01 7.05
C PHE A 59 16.56 13.00 7.80
N GLU A 60 16.75 14.30 7.55
CA GLU A 60 16.02 15.37 8.20
C GLU A 60 14.81 15.81 7.36
N ALA A 61 13.68 15.96 8.04
CA ALA A 61 12.42 16.42 7.47
C ALA A 61 11.73 17.41 8.41
N VAL A 62 10.73 18.10 7.90
CA VAL A 62 9.78 18.89 8.69
C VAL A 62 8.38 18.32 8.50
N VAL A 63 7.56 18.42 9.55
CA VAL A 63 6.14 18.08 9.44
C VAL A 63 5.45 19.18 8.64
N SER A 64 4.92 18.83 7.46
CA SER A 64 4.30 19.77 6.52
C SER A 64 2.84 20.06 6.86
N GLU A 65 2.11 19.10 7.44
CA GLU A 65 0.70 19.26 7.82
C GLU A 65 0.49 19.56 9.32
N PHE A 66 -0.43 20.48 9.59
CA PHE A 66 -0.79 20.90 10.94
C PHE A 66 -1.67 19.84 11.62
N GLN A 67 -1.23 19.28 12.76
CA GLN A 67 -2.08 18.42 13.59
C GLN A 67 -2.76 19.24 14.71
N GLU A 68 -4.09 19.31 14.68
CA GLU A 68 -4.91 20.13 15.60
C GLU A 68 -4.83 19.70 17.08
N LYS A 69 -4.30 18.50 17.39
CA LYS A 69 -4.21 17.93 18.75
C LYS A 69 -2.89 17.20 19.06
N GLY A 70 -1.82 17.46 18.32
CA GLY A 70 -0.51 16.79 18.47
C GLY A 70 0.52 17.62 19.26
N LEU A 71 1.46 16.95 19.94
CA LEU A 71 2.63 17.59 20.58
C LEU A 71 3.69 18.05 19.57
N LEU A 72 3.54 17.70 18.30
CA LEU A 72 4.40 18.16 17.20
C LEU A 72 3.73 19.37 16.56
N GLN A 73 4.43 20.50 16.56
CA GLN A 73 3.95 21.70 15.86
C GLN A 73 4.42 21.65 14.41
N GLN A 74 3.62 22.23 13.50
CA GLN A 74 4.05 22.47 12.13
C GLN A 74 5.43 23.14 12.15
N VAL A 75 6.34 22.73 11.27
CA VAL A 75 7.76 23.21 11.21
C VAL A 75 8.73 22.52 12.19
N ASP A 76 8.29 21.58 13.03
CA ASP A 76 9.23 20.81 13.85
C ASP A 76 10.21 20.00 12.98
N LYS A 77 11.51 20.19 13.22
CA LYS A 77 12.56 19.40 12.59
C LYS A 77 12.60 18.02 13.21
N VAL A 78 12.41 17.01 12.38
CA VAL A 78 12.40 15.61 12.78
C VAL A 78 13.44 14.84 11.99
N LYS A 79 13.92 13.74 12.59
CA LYS A 79 14.81 12.81 11.90
C LYS A 79 14.06 11.52 11.63
N VAL A 80 13.95 11.14 10.36
CA VAL A 80 13.36 9.88 9.91
C VAL A 80 14.40 8.78 10.08
N HIS A 81 14.00 7.67 10.70
CA HIS A 81 14.90 6.59 11.11
C HIS A 81 14.57 5.23 10.48
N GLY A 82 13.34 5.01 10.03
CA GLY A 82 12.89 3.72 9.52
C GLY A 82 11.46 3.74 9.02
N PHE A 83 11.05 2.62 8.43
CA PHE A 83 9.69 2.34 8.03
C PHE A 83 9.01 1.49 9.11
N GLU A 84 7.71 1.70 9.32
CA GLU A 84 6.91 0.96 10.30
C GLU A 84 5.75 0.19 9.63
N GLY A 85 5.67 0.22 8.29
CA GLY A 85 4.60 -0.36 7.49
C GLY A 85 3.77 0.70 6.77
N TRP A 86 2.58 0.31 6.32
CA TRP A 86 1.62 1.22 5.69
C TRP A 86 0.18 0.94 6.13
N ASP A 87 -0.66 1.97 6.03
CA ASP A 87 -2.09 1.91 6.30
C ASP A 87 -2.89 2.43 5.09
N ASN A 88 -4.08 1.88 4.86
CA ASN A 88 -4.89 2.28 3.72
C ASN A 88 -5.35 3.73 3.75
N LEU A 89 -5.55 4.33 4.94
CA LEU A 89 -5.97 5.71 5.11
C LEU A 89 -4.77 6.66 5.22
N TYR A 90 -3.74 6.26 5.94
CA TYR A 90 -2.59 7.12 6.27
C TYR A 90 -1.36 6.90 5.38
N GLY A 91 -1.39 5.90 4.48
CA GLY A 91 -0.25 5.57 3.62
C GLY A 91 0.92 4.95 4.37
N ILE A 92 2.11 5.05 3.80
CA ILE A 92 3.37 4.58 4.39
C ILE A 92 3.68 5.35 5.67
N ILE A 93 3.93 4.61 6.74
CA ILE A 93 4.24 5.08 8.07
C ILE A 93 5.74 4.95 8.31
N VAL A 94 6.36 6.01 8.80
CA VAL A 94 7.79 6.05 9.14
C VAL A 94 8.00 6.37 10.60
N SER A 95 9.06 5.81 11.18
CA SER A 95 9.50 6.21 12.52
C SER A 95 10.37 7.45 12.45
N ILE A 96 9.99 8.44 13.25
CA ILE A 96 10.72 9.69 13.43
C ILE A 96 11.19 9.86 14.87
N ARG A 97 12.20 10.71 15.04
CA ARG A 97 12.64 11.18 16.35
C ARG A 97 12.53 12.69 16.41
N ALA A 98 11.81 13.18 17.41
CA ALA A 98 11.77 14.59 17.80
C ALA A 98 12.33 14.70 19.23
N GLY A 99 13.52 15.27 19.36
CA GLY A 99 14.27 15.30 20.62
C GLY A 99 14.54 13.89 21.19
N ARG A 100 13.99 13.60 22.38
CA ARG A 100 14.16 12.31 23.08
C ARG A 100 13.07 11.29 22.78
N ARG A 101 12.01 11.66 22.04
CA ARG A 101 10.84 10.82 21.82
C ARG A 101 10.83 10.26 20.40
N LYS A 102 10.28 9.04 20.26
CA LYS A 102 10.02 8.38 18.99
C LYS A 102 8.54 8.48 18.67
N TYR A 103 8.22 8.69 17.40
CA TYR A 103 6.86 8.73 16.89
C TYR A 103 6.78 7.95 15.58
N ALA A 104 5.59 7.50 15.23
CA ALA A 104 5.27 6.95 13.92
C ALA A 104 4.31 7.92 13.23
N VAL A 105 4.65 8.37 12.03
CA VAL A 105 3.87 9.38 11.28
C VAL A 105 3.78 9.00 9.80
N PRO A 106 2.76 9.49 9.08
CA PRO A 106 2.68 9.33 7.64
C PRO A 106 3.86 9.98 6.93
N LEU A 107 4.47 9.30 5.96
CA LEU A 107 5.55 9.86 5.15
C LEU A 107 5.06 11.02 4.27
N CYS A 108 3.78 11.00 3.85
CA CYS A 108 3.18 12.08 3.06
C CYS A 108 3.05 13.39 3.84
N ASP A 109 3.13 13.36 5.17
CA ASP A 109 3.03 14.53 6.04
C ASP A 109 4.41 15.15 6.32
N LEU A 110 5.46 14.67 5.65
CA LEU A 110 6.85 15.10 5.84
C LEU A 110 7.40 15.75 4.55
N GLU A 111 8.08 16.89 4.70
CA GLU A 111 8.90 17.50 3.65
C GLU A 111 10.38 17.37 4.02
N VAL A 112 11.20 16.83 3.10
CA VAL A 112 12.66 16.78 3.28
C VAL A 112 13.23 18.19 3.29
N ILE A 113 14.02 18.52 4.33
CA ILE A 113 14.58 19.87 4.52
C ILE A 113 15.58 20.21 3.41
N ASP A 114 16.53 19.30 3.16
CA ASP A 114 17.55 19.48 2.15
C ASP A 114 17.02 19.10 0.76
N ARG A 115 16.69 20.11 -0.04
CA ARG A 115 16.18 19.92 -1.42
C ARG A 115 17.22 19.37 -2.39
N THR A 116 18.50 19.39 -2.03
CA THR A 116 19.58 18.84 -2.85
C THR A 116 19.89 17.37 -2.52
N SER A 117 19.33 16.87 -1.41
CA SER A 117 19.45 15.47 -1.00
C SER A 117 18.82 14.53 -2.01
N SER A 118 19.42 13.35 -2.19
CA SER A 118 18.83 12.26 -2.96
C SER A 118 17.46 11.81 -2.43
N ASN A 119 17.12 12.14 -1.19
CA ASN A 119 15.86 11.78 -0.57
C ASN A 119 14.72 12.76 -0.91
N TYR A 120 15.03 13.98 -1.37
CA TYR A 120 14.00 15.01 -1.59
C TYR A 120 12.98 14.58 -2.65
N GLN A 121 13.46 14.15 -3.81
CA GLN A 121 12.59 13.82 -4.93
C GLN A 121 11.72 12.59 -4.65
N PRO A 122 12.23 11.44 -4.15
CA PRO A 122 11.39 10.27 -3.88
C PRO A 122 10.31 10.52 -2.82
N VAL A 123 10.62 11.26 -1.74
CA VAL A 123 9.62 11.60 -0.71
C VAL A 123 8.52 12.49 -1.31
N LYS A 124 8.90 13.49 -2.11
CA LYS A 124 7.96 14.38 -2.79
C LYS A 124 7.08 13.62 -3.79
N ASP A 125 7.65 12.74 -4.59
CA ASP A 125 6.92 11.96 -5.59
C ASP A 125 5.90 11.04 -4.93
N TYR A 126 6.29 10.39 -3.83
CA TYR A 126 5.36 9.59 -3.04
C TYR A 126 4.20 10.44 -2.48
N ALA A 127 4.49 11.61 -1.90
CA ALA A 127 3.46 12.50 -1.36
C ALA A 127 2.48 12.96 -2.46
N VAL A 128 2.99 13.32 -3.64
CA VAL A 128 2.16 13.70 -4.80
C VAL A 128 1.32 12.53 -5.28
N TRP A 129 1.88 11.34 -5.40
CA TRP A 129 1.13 10.14 -5.78
C TRP A 129 0.01 9.85 -4.77
N PHE A 130 0.32 9.91 -3.47
CA PHE A 130 -0.64 9.62 -2.40
C PHE A 130 -1.84 10.59 -2.41
N ALA A 131 -1.60 11.87 -2.70
CA ALA A 131 -2.66 12.87 -2.82
C ALA A 131 -3.56 12.70 -4.06
N ASN A 132 -3.10 11.98 -5.09
CA ASN A 132 -3.81 11.82 -6.38
C ASN A 132 -4.43 10.42 -6.59
N ARG A 133 -4.37 9.54 -5.59
CA ARG A 133 -4.80 8.12 -5.72
C ARG A 133 -6.32 7.91 -5.61
#